data_AF-A0A7K4FR86-F1
#
_entry.id   AF-A0A7K4FR86-F1
#
_cell.length_a   1.000
_cell.length_b   1.000
_cell.length_c   1.000
_cell.angle_alpha   90.00
_cell.angle_beta   90.00
_cell.angle_gamma   90.00
#
_symmetry.space_group_name_H-M   'P 1'
#
loop_
_entity.id
_entity.type
_entity.pdbx_description
1 polymer ?
#
loop_
_entity_poly.entity_id
_entity_poly.type
_entity_poly.pdbx_seq_one_letter_code
_entity_poly.pdbx_strand_id
1 'polypeptide(L)' 'MGRTQPSFTTAVDAELEKLITLSKRVGNPCFQNVILEASKRVRYFQNSMYDEVTDPQEVVLLAIISVLAEGLYNGRLRC' A
#
# COMPACT_ATOMS: atom_id res chain seq x y z
N MET A 1 20.42 -19.55 -15.90
CA MET A 1 20.58 -18.97 -14.55
C MET A 1 19.21 -18.46 -14.12
N GLY A 2 18.60 -19.08 -13.11
CA GLY A 2 17.26 -18.71 -12.63
C GLY A 2 17.30 -17.30 -12.04
N ARG A 3 16.33 -16.45 -12.40
CA ARG A 3 16.18 -15.13 -11.78
C ARG A 3 15.91 -15.36 -10.29
N THR A 4 16.77 -14.83 -9.42
CA THR A 4 16.55 -14.84 -7.98
C THR A 4 15.18 -14.19 -7.71
N GLN A 5 14.30 -14.93 -7.03
CA GLN A 5 12.98 -14.42 -6.70
C GLN A 5 13.16 -13.18 -5.79
N PRO A 6 12.55 -12.03 -6.10
CA PRO A 6 12.65 -10.86 -5.26
C PRO A 6 12.13 -11.19 -3.86
N SER A 7 12.72 -10.59 -2.83
CA SER A 7 12.20 -10.74 -1.47
C SER A 7 10.75 -10.27 -1.41
N PHE A 8 9.95 -10.83 -0.49
CA PHE A 8 8.56 -10.40 -0.30
C PHE A 8 8.47 -8.89 -0.06
N THR A 9 9.39 -8.33 0.73
CA THR A 9 9.53 -6.87 0.93
C THR A 9 9.72 -6.13 -0.40
N THR A 10 10.63 -6.60 -1.25
CA THR A 10 10.89 -5.99 -2.57
C THR A 10 9.65 -6.05 -3.46
N ALA A 11 8.88 -7.14 -3.39
CA ALA A 11 7.65 -7.28 -4.17
C ALA A 11 6.56 -6.31 -3.67
N VAL A 12 6.39 -6.17 -2.35
CA VAL A 12 5.47 -5.18 -1.74
C VAL A 12 5.85 -3.76 -2.14
N ASP A 13 7.14 -3.43 -2.10
CA ASP A 13 7.65 -2.11 -2.47
C ASP A 13 7.39 -1.81 -3.96
N ALA A 14 7.53 -2.81 -4.83
CA ALA A 14 7.24 -2.68 -6.24
C ALA A 14 5.74 -2.42 -6.50
N GLU A 15 4.83 -3.08 -5.78
CA GLU A 15 3.39 -2.82 -5.90
C GLU A 15 3.03 -1.41 -5.40
N LEU A 16 3.62 -0.98 -4.29
CA LEU A 16 3.40 0.36 -3.75
C LEU A 16 3.91 1.45 -4.70
N GLU A 17 5.08 1.27 -5.32
CA GLU A 17 5.65 2.24 -6.28
C GLU A 17 4.77 2.40 -7.53
N LYS A 18 4.13 1.32 -8.01
CA LYS A 18 3.16 1.41 -9.11
C LYS A 18 2.00 2.33 -8.75
N LEU A 19 1.48 2.22 -7.52
CA LEU A 19 0.38 3.08 -7.05
C LEU A 19 0.82 4.53 -6.81
N ILE A 20 2.03 4.75 -6.30
CA ILE A 20 2.61 6.10 -6.18
C ILE A 20 2.72 6.75 -7.57
N THR A 21 3.24 6.02 -8.55
CA THR A 21 3.34 6.50 -9.94
C THR A 21 1.95 6.78 -10.53
N LEU A 22 0.99 5.86 -10.33
CA LEU A 22 -0.37 6.02 -10.82
C LEU A 22 -1.07 7.23 -10.19
N SER A 23 -0.95 7.42 -8.87
CA SER A 23 -1.59 8.52 -8.16
C SER A 23 -1.12 9.89 -8.66
N LYS A 24 0.18 10.04 -8.95
CA LYS A 24 0.73 11.25 -9.59
C LYS A 24 0.14 11.49 -10.98
N ARG A 25 -0.05 10.43 -11.77
CA ARG A 25 -0.62 10.52 -13.14
C ARG A 25 -2.11 10.85 -13.14
N VAL A 26 -2.87 10.28 -12.20
CA VAL A 26 -4.31 10.52 -12.07
C VAL A 26 -4.60 11.96 -11.64
N GLY A 27 -3.70 12.58 -10.86
CA GLY A 27 -3.85 13.97 -10.44
C GLY A 27 -5.00 14.22 -9.47
N ASN A 28 -5.54 13.18 -8.84
CA ASN A 28 -6.54 13.30 -7.78
C ASN A 28 -5.82 13.46 -6.43
N PRO A 29 -5.93 14.63 -5.76
CA PRO A 29 -5.20 14.90 -4.52
C PRO A 29 -5.55 13.91 -3.39
N CYS A 30 -6.79 13.45 -3.32
CA CYS A 30 -7.24 12.51 -2.29
C CYS A 30 -6.63 11.14 -2.49
N PHE A 31 -6.61 10.68 -3.74
CA PHE A 31 -5.99 9.41 -4.07
C PHE A 31 -4.50 9.45 -3.76
N GLN A 32 -3.81 10.53 -4.13
CA GLN A 32 -2.40 10.72 -3.81
C GLN A 32 -2.15 10.74 -2.30
N ASN A 33 -3.00 11.42 -1.52
CA ASN A 33 -2.90 11.44 -0.06
C ASN A 33 -3.11 10.04 0.55
N VAL A 34 -4.13 9.30 0.08
CA VAL A 34 -4.39 7.93 0.54
C VAL A 34 -3.21 7.01 0.28
N ILE A 35 -2.61 7.07 -0.92
CA ILE A 35 -1.44 6.26 -1.26
C ILE A 35 -0.23 6.64 -0.42
N LEU A 36 0.00 7.93 -0.17
CA LEU A 36 1.10 8.41 0.67
C LEU A 36 0.94 8.01 2.14
N GLU A 37 -0.28 8.00 2.67
CA GLU A 37 -0.53 7.50 4.02
C GLU A 37 -0.43 5.98 4.08
N ALA A 38 -0.87 5.27 3.04
CA ALA A 38 -0.76 3.81 2.96
C ALA A 38 0.70 3.35 2.93
N SER A 39 1.59 4.08 2.24
CA SER A 39 3.03 3.75 2.20
C SER A 39 3.67 3.74 3.59
N LYS A 40 3.17 4.56 4.53
CA LYS A 40 3.67 4.60 5.92
C LYS A 40 3.22 3.40 6.74
N ARG A 41 2.17 2.69 6.30
CA ARG A 41 1.51 1.61 7.06
C ARG A 41 1.77 0.22 6.51
N VAL A 42 2.27 0.11 5.28
CA VAL A 42 2.45 -1.17 4.57
C VAL A 42 3.25 -2.19 5.40
N ARG A 43 4.24 -1.72 6.18
CA ARG A 43 5.06 -2.58 7.04
C ARG A 43 4.30 -3.19 8.21
N TYR A 44 3.26 -2.53 8.74
CA TYR A 44 2.43 -3.11 9.80
C TYR A 44 1.76 -4.38 9.28
N PHE A 45 1.11 -4.31 8.11
CA PHE A 45 0.44 -5.44 7.49
C PHE A 45 1.43 -6.50 7.00
N GLN A 46 2.54 -6.09 6.38
CA GLN A 46 3.58 -7.02 5.94
C GLN A 46 4.11 -7.87 7.09
N ASN A 47 4.38 -7.25 8.25
CA ASN A 47 4.91 -7.95 9.41
C ASN A 47 3.84 -8.83 10.08
N SER A 48 2.58 -8.40 10.10
CA SER A 48 1.47 -9.19 10.64
C SER A 48 1.13 -10.43 9.80
N MET A 49 1.44 -10.41 8.50
CA MET A 49 1.14 -11.48 7.55
C MET A 49 2.38 -12.32 7.22
N TYR A 50 3.50 -12.18 7.96
CA TYR A 50 4.79 -12.76 7.58
C TYR A 50 4.77 -14.29 7.43
N ASP A 51 3.99 -14.97 8.29
CA ASP A 51 3.85 -16.43 8.27
C ASP A 51 2.72 -16.91 7.33
N GLU A 52 1.97 -15.99 6.72
CA GLU A 52 0.88 -16.31 5.80
C GLU A 52 1.32 -16.21 4.34
N VAL A 53 0.87 -17.14 3.50
CA VAL A 53 1.05 -17.05 2.05
C VAL A 53 0.17 -15.91 1.55
N THR A 54 0.77 -14.74 1.37
CA THR A 54 0.08 -13.49 1.08
C THR A 54 0.59 -12.91 -0.23
N ASP A 55 -0.29 -12.38 -1.07
CA ASP A 55 0.14 -11.65 -2.27
C ASP A 55 0.61 -10.23 -1.88
N PRO A 56 1.73 -9.72 -2.45
CA PRO A 56 2.18 -8.35 -2.21
C PRO A 56 1.09 -7.28 -2.42
N GLN A 57 0.17 -7.48 -3.37
CA GLN A 57 -0.97 -6.60 -3.62
C GLN A 57 -1.94 -6.56 -2.45
N GLU A 58 -2.18 -7.70 -1.78
CA GLU A 58 -3.07 -7.77 -0.61
C GLU A 58 -2.54 -6.90 0.53
N VAL A 59 -1.23 -6.94 0.78
CA VAL A 59 -0.58 -6.09 1.81
C VAL A 59 -0.80 -4.61 1.51
N VAL A 60 -0.60 -4.20 0.26
CA VAL A 60 -0.80 -2.81 -0.17
C VAL A 60 -2.28 -2.41 -0.07
N LEU A 61 -3.20 -3.29 -0.46
CA LEU A 61 -4.64 -3.06 -0.35
C LEU A 61 -5.10 -2.90 1.09
N LEU A 62 -4.63 -3.74 2.01
CA LEU A 62 -4.94 -3.62 3.44
C LEU A 62 -4.43 -2.29 4.01
N ALA A 63 -3.24 -1.86 3.59
CA ALA A 63 -2.73 -0.55 3.97
C ALA A 63 -3.65 0.59 3.50
N ILE A 64 -4.12 0.55 2.24
CA ILE A 64 -5.07 1.52 1.69
C ILE A 64 -6.40 1.50 2.45
N ILE A 65 -6.97 0.31 2.67
CA ILE A 65 -8.23 0.14 3.40
C ILE A 65 -8.09 0.72 4.80
N SER A 66 -6.96 0.52 5.48
CA SER A 66 -6.73 1.07 6.83
C SER A 66 -6.78 2.61 6.86
N VAL A 67 -6.20 3.26 5.84
CA VAL A 67 -6.22 4.72 5.72
C VAL A 67 -7.63 5.22 5.47
N LEU A 68 -8.37 4.56 4.58
CA LEU A 68 -9.75 4.92 4.27
C LEU A 68 -10.66 4.72 5.48
N ALA A 69 -10.55 3.58 6.18
CA ALA A 69 -11.33 3.28 7.36
C ALA A 69 -11.08 4.29 8.49
N GLU A 70 -9.82 4.63 8.76
CA GLU A 70 -9.47 5.64 9.75
C GLU A 70 -9.92 7.05 9.32
N GLY A 71 -9.78 7.38 8.04
CA GLY A 71 -10.23 8.65 7.50
C GLY A 71 -11.75 8.85 7.63
N LEU A 72 -12.52 7.79 7.37
CA LEU A 72 -13.98 7.78 7.54
C LEU A 72 -14.35 7.91 9.02
N TYR A 73 -13.71 7.13 9.89
CA TYR A 73 -13.97 7.14 11.33
C TYR A 73 -13.68 8.51 11.96
N ASN A 74 -12.58 9.15 11.57
CA ASN A 74 -12.16 10.44 12.12
C ASN A 74 -12.77 11.66 11.42
N GLY A 75 -13.60 11.47 10.38
CA GLY A 75 -14.12 12.56 9.55
C GLY A 75 -13.03 13.35 8.79
N ARG A 76 -11.84 12.74 8.63
CA ARG A 76 -10.62 13.32 8.03
C ARG A 76 -10.47 12.99 6.54
N LEU A 77 -11.36 12.18 5.99
CA LEU A 77 -11.46 11.96 4.54
C LEU A 77 -12.07 13.20 3.88
N ARG A 78 -11.33 14.31 3.91
CA ARG A 78 -11.69 15.57 3.26
C ARG A 78 -10.71 15.83 2.12
N CYS A 79 -11.19 15.47 0.95
CA CYS A 79 -10.90 16.11 -0.31
C CYS A 79 -11.52 17.51 -0.33
#